data_AF-A0A497JHA3-F1
#
_entry.id   AF-A0A497JHA3-F1
#
_cell.length_a   1.000
_cell.length_b   1.000
_cell.length_c   1.000
_cell.angle_alpha   90.00
_cell.angle_beta   90.00
_cell.angle_gamma   90.00
#
_symmetry.space_group_name_H-M   'P 1'
#
loop_
_entity.id
_entity.type
_entity.pdbx_description
1 polymer ?
#
loop_
_entity_poly.entity_id
_entity_poly.type
_entity_poly.pdbx_seq_one_letter_code
_entity_poly.pdbx_strand_id
1 'polypeptide(L)'
;MSLSQKIKQVREAIVSKIQEIKSDLGDPNFIDIPPDERGFAMLPVIFVSQSSATNRRLTTETSIWLVSFFIDYYYSDIAREDRREQAWGAGATIIEHLQTDPTLGGLTLGLDGDQFSIEDTTIDFGAPD
;
A
#
# COMPACT_ATOMS: atom_id res chain seq x y z
N MET A 1 7.88 14.98 19.21
CA MET A 1 6.94 14.39 18.23
C MET A 1 6.56 13.00 18.69
N SER A 2 5.29 12.62 18.65
CA SER A 2 4.83 11.31 19.11
C SER A 2 4.99 10.22 18.02
N LEU A 3 4.99 8.94 18.43
CA LEU A 3 5.03 7.81 17.51
C LEU A 3 3.85 7.85 16.52
N SER A 4 2.63 8.14 17.01
CA SER A 4 1.43 8.24 16.20
C SER A 4 1.54 9.32 15.11
N GLN A 5 2.15 10.47 15.43
CA GLN A 5 2.41 11.51 14.43
C GLN A 5 3.41 11.05 13.38
N LYS A 6 4.46 10.32 13.79
CA LYS A 6 5.48 9.81 12.87
C LYS A 6 4.91 8.74 11.93
N ILE A 7 4.09 7.83 12.44
CA ILE A 7 3.39 6.82 11.64
C ILE A 7 2.47 7.50 10.61
N LYS A 8 1.72 8.52 11.03
CA LYS A 8 0.86 9.31 10.12
C LYS A 8 1.66 9.94 8.99
N GLN A 9 2.81 10.56 9.31
CA GLN A 9 3.69 11.17 8.30
C GLN A 9 4.25 10.15 7.30
N VAL A 10 4.65 8.96 7.77
CA VAL A 10 5.12 7.89 6.87
C VAL A 10 3.98 7.45 5.94
N ARG A 11 2.77 7.25 6.46
CA ARG A 11 1.60 6.91 5.63
C ARG A 11 1.31 8.00 4.60
N GLU A 12 1.30 9.27 5.02
CA GLU A 12 1.06 10.41 4.12
C GLU A 12 2.12 10.49 3.01
N ALA A 13 3.39 10.20 3.32
CA ALA A 13 4.46 10.14 2.33
C ALA A 13 4.27 8.98 1.33
N ILE A 14 3.86 7.79 1.79
CA ILE A 14 3.52 6.66 0.92
C ILE A 14 2.36 7.03 -0.02
N VAL A 15 1.27 7.58 0.53
CA VAL A 15 0.10 8.00 -0.25
C VAL A 15 0.46 9.07 -1.28
N SER A 16 1.23 10.08 -0.87
CA SER A 16 1.69 11.13 -1.78
C SER A 16 2.53 10.56 -2.91
N LYS A 17 3.40 9.57 -2.64
CA LYS A 17 4.21 8.93 -3.67
C LYS A 17 3.36 8.14 -4.65
N ILE A 18 2.39 7.36 -4.17
CA ILE A 18 1.47 6.60 -5.03
C ILE A 18 0.69 7.54 -5.96
N GLN A 19 0.23 8.69 -5.44
CA GLN A 19 -0.46 9.69 -6.24
C GLN A 19 0.43 10.34 -7.30
N GLU A 20 1.72 10.52 -7.01
CA GLU A 20 2.72 11.03 -7.95
C GLU A 20 2.96 10.05 -9.11
N ILE A 21 3.09 8.75 -8.81
CA ILE A 21 3.44 7.72 -9.81
C ILE A 21 2.22 7.09 -10.49
N LYS A 22 1.00 7.58 -10.23
CA LYS A 22 -0.24 6.95 -10.70
C LYS A 22 -0.28 6.74 -12.23
N SER A 23 0.31 7.64 -13.01
CA SER A 23 0.40 7.49 -14.48
C SER A 23 1.19 6.24 -14.87
N ASP A 24 2.25 5.96 -14.12
CA ASP A 24 3.16 4.83 -14.35
C ASP A 24 2.52 3.51 -13.92
N LEU A 25 1.49 3.57 -13.07
CA LEU A 25 0.67 2.45 -12.64
C LEU A 25 -0.55 2.19 -13.56
N GLY A 26 -0.71 2.96 -14.64
CA GLY A 26 -1.87 2.87 -15.54
C GLY A 26 -3.11 3.63 -15.07
N ASP A 27 -2.91 4.76 -14.38
CA ASP A 27 -3.94 5.64 -13.81
C ASP A 27 -4.98 4.93 -12.90
N PRO A 28 -4.54 4.14 -11.90
CA PRO A 28 -5.46 3.59 -10.92
C PRO A 28 -6.07 4.70 -10.07
N ASN A 29 -7.32 4.50 -9.66
CA ASN A 29 -7.91 5.37 -8.65
C ASN A 29 -7.19 5.15 -7.31
N PHE A 30 -7.06 6.20 -6.51
CA PHE A 30 -6.56 6.09 -5.14
C PHE A 30 -7.67 6.45 -4.17
N ILE A 31 -7.85 5.63 -3.13
CA ILE A 31 -8.79 5.91 -2.04
C ILE A 31 -8.08 5.82 -0.70
N ASP A 32 -8.43 6.73 0.21
CA ASP A 32 -7.80 6.85 1.53
C ASP A 32 -8.48 5.97 2.60
N ILE A 33 -9.64 5.40 2.28
CA ILE A 33 -10.49 4.55 3.12
C ILE A 33 -10.60 3.19 2.42
N PRO A 34 -10.70 2.06 3.14
CA PRO A 34 -10.93 0.76 2.50
C PRO A 34 -12.10 0.85 1.52
N PRO A 35 -11.99 0.28 0.31
CA PRO A 35 -13.08 0.33 -0.65
C PRO A 35 -14.32 -0.34 -0.06
N ASP A 36 -15.42 0.42 -0.01
CA ASP A 36 -16.76 -0.12 0.11
C ASP A 36 -17.32 -0.38 -1.31
N GLU A 37 -18.60 -0.73 -1.42
CA GLU A 37 -19.29 -0.92 -2.72
C GLU A 37 -19.08 0.25 -3.70
N ARG A 38 -18.93 1.49 -3.20
CA ARG A 38 -18.67 2.67 -4.04
C ARG A 38 -17.20 2.75 -4.46
N GLY A 39 -16.28 2.34 -3.60
CA GLY A 39 -14.87 2.17 -3.92
C GLY A 39 -14.65 1.15 -5.05
N PHE A 40 -15.41 0.05 -5.04
CA PHE A 40 -15.33 -0.99 -6.08
C PHE A 40 -15.94 -0.57 -7.43
N ALA A 41 -16.80 0.45 -7.47
CA ALA A 41 -17.26 1.02 -8.75
C ALA A 41 -16.15 1.78 -9.50
N MET A 42 -15.01 2.05 -8.86
CA MET A 42 -13.88 2.81 -9.39
C MET A 42 -12.65 1.93 -9.68
N LEU A 43 -12.83 0.63 -9.90
CA LEU A 43 -11.70 -0.27 -10.20
C LEU A 43 -10.99 0.12 -11.51
N PRO A 44 -9.65 -0.02 -11.59
CA PRO A 44 -8.75 -0.47 -10.53
C PRO A 44 -8.51 0.61 -9.47
N VAL A 45 -8.34 0.20 -8.21
CA VAL A 45 -8.13 1.12 -7.09
C VAL A 45 -7.02 0.65 -6.16
N ILE A 46 -6.21 1.61 -5.68
CA ILE A 46 -5.16 1.39 -4.68
C ILE A 46 -5.61 1.96 -3.34
N PHE A 47 -5.35 1.20 -2.28
CA PHE A 47 -5.61 1.58 -0.90
C PHE A 47 -4.37 1.31 -0.01
N VAL A 48 -4.09 2.22 0.93
CA VAL A 48 -2.98 2.07 1.88
C VAL A 48 -3.50 2.02 3.31
N SER A 49 -3.26 0.88 3.98
CA SER A 49 -3.59 0.68 5.39
C SER A 49 -2.36 0.44 6.24
N GLN A 50 -2.46 0.77 7.53
CA GLN A 50 -1.47 0.34 8.50
C GLN A 50 -1.84 -1.07 8.98
N SER A 51 -0.92 -2.02 8.86
CA SER A 51 -1.09 -3.40 9.31
C SER A 51 -0.72 -3.56 10.78
N SER A 52 0.49 -3.12 11.17
CA SER A 52 1.00 -3.31 12.52
C SER A 52 2.03 -2.25 12.92
N ALA A 53 2.26 -2.14 14.23
CA ALA A 53 3.40 -1.41 14.78
C ALA A 53 3.94 -2.20 15.97
N THR A 54 5.18 -2.68 15.87
CA THR A 54 5.83 -3.51 16.88
C THR A 54 7.12 -2.86 17.35
N ASN A 55 7.30 -2.75 18.66
CA ASN A 55 8.57 -2.34 19.23
C ASN A 55 9.50 -3.55 19.32
N ARG A 56 10.67 -3.46 18.68
CA ARG A 56 11.75 -4.43 18.81
C ARG A 56 12.87 -3.81 19.62
N ARG A 57 13.09 -4.35 20.81
CA ARG A 57 14.22 -3.98 21.65
C ARG A 57 15.50 -4.61 21.09
N LEU A 58 16.52 -3.79 20.84
CA LEU A 58 17.83 -4.24 20.36
C LEU A 58 18.82 -4.38 21.52
N THR A 59 18.75 -3.46 22.48
CA THR A 59 19.59 -3.45 23.70
C THR A 59 18.78 -2.96 24.91
N THR A 60 19.40 -2.84 26.07
CA THR A 60 18.78 -2.23 27.25
C THR A 60 18.32 -0.78 27.01
N GLU A 61 19.01 -0.03 26.15
CA GLU A 61 18.76 1.40 25.93
C GLU A 61 18.23 1.70 24.52
N THR A 62 18.26 0.72 23.61
CA THR A 62 17.90 0.91 22.20
C THR A 62 16.70 0.05 21.83
N SER A 63 15.69 0.68 21.23
CA SER A 63 14.57 0.00 20.58
C SER A 63 14.30 0.63 19.22
N ILE A 64 13.78 -0.17 18.30
CA ILE A 64 13.28 0.27 17.01
C ILE A 64 11.79 -0.05 16.92
N TRP A 65 11.05 0.76 16.16
CA TRP A 65 9.67 0.46 15.83
C TRP A 65 9.62 -0.07 14.41
N LEU A 66 9.12 -1.28 14.26
CA LEU A 66 8.77 -1.87 12.97
C LEU A 66 7.31 -1.52 12.70
N VAL A 67 7.06 -0.82 11.60
CA VAL A 67 5.71 -0.42 11.20
C VAL A 67 5.46 -1.01 9.83
N SER A 68 4.40 -1.80 9.71
CA SER A 68 4.02 -2.44 8.46
C SER A 68 2.81 -1.73 7.87
N PHE A 69 2.87 -1.45 6.58
CA PHE A 69 1.74 -0.95 5.79
C PHE A 69 1.38 -1.98 4.73
N PHE A 70 0.08 -2.11 4.45
CA PHE A 70 -0.39 -2.82 3.26
C PHE A 70 -0.73 -1.79 2.17
N ILE A 71 -0.40 -2.16 0.93
CA ILE A 71 -0.75 -1.42 -0.28
C ILE A 71 -1.54 -2.38 -1.15
N ASP A 72 -2.86 -2.26 -1.07
CA ASP A 72 -3.80 -3.18 -1.70
C ASP A 72 -4.18 -2.64 -3.09
N TYR A 73 -4.02 -3.47 -4.13
CA TYR A 73 -4.44 -3.16 -5.50
C TYR A 73 -5.67 -3.99 -5.85
N TYR A 74 -6.84 -3.36 -5.86
CA TYR A 74 -8.09 -4.00 -6.22
C TYR A 74 -8.35 -3.84 -7.72
N TYR A 75 -8.78 -4.91 -8.37
CA TYR A 75 -9.12 -4.94 -9.79
C TYR A 75 -10.35 -5.82 -10.03
N SER A 76 -11.02 -5.62 -11.17
CA SER A 76 -12.14 -6.46 -11.59
C SER A 76 -11.65 -7.82 -12.05
N ASP A 77 -12.43 -8.87 -11.78
CA ASP A 77 -12.22 -10.22 -12.27
C ASP A 77 -12.46 -10.38 -13.78
N ILE A 78 -13.05 -9.37 -14.44
CA ILE A 78 -13.14 -9.29 -15.90
C ILE A 78 -11.71 -9.18 -16.47
N ALA A 79 -11.32 -10.13 -17.32
CA ALA A 79 -9.95 -10.29 -17.81
C ALA A 79 -8.91 -10.47 -16.68
N ARG A 80 -9.24 -11.34 -15.72
CA ARG A 80 -8.45 -11.63 -14.51
C ARG A 80 -6.95 -11.83 -14.75
N GLU A 81 -6.55 -12.57 -15.77
CA GLU A 81 -5.12 -12.86 -16.02
C GLU A 81 -4.36 -11.58 -16.37
N ASP A 82 -4.83 -10.81 -17.36
CA ASP A 82 -4.24 -9.53 -17.75
C ASP A 82 -4.21 -8.53 -16.58
N ARG A 83 -5.31 -8.47 -15.80
CA ARG A 83 -5.40 -7.56 -14.64
C ARG A 83 -4.50 -7.97 -13.49
N ARG A 84 -4.29 -9.27 -13.30
CA ARG A 84 -3.34 -9.79 -12.31
C ARG A 84 -1.91 -9.45 -12.70
N GLU A 85 -1.54 -9.57 -13.96
CA GLU A 85 -0.23 -9.14 -14.45
C GLU A 85 -0.03 -7.64 -14.26
N GLN A 86 -1.06 -6.83 -14.54
CA GLN A 86 -1.04 -5.39 -14.27
C GLN A 86 -0.85 -5.08 -12.78
N ALA A 87 -1.58 -5.75 -11.90
CA ALA A 87 -1.43 -5.60 -10.45
C ALA A 87 -0.02 -5.98 -9.98
N TRP A 88 0.56 -7.04 -10.56
CA TRP A 88 1.94 -7.46 -10.26
C TRP A 88 2.95 -6.41 -10.71
N GLY A 89 2.79 -5.87 -11.93
CA GLY A 89 3.60 -4.79 -12.45
C GLY A 89 3.50 -3.52 -11.60
N ALA A 90 2.27 -3.13 -11.24
CA ALA A 90 2.03 -1.98 -10.38
C ALA A 90 2.68 -2.14 -8.99
N GLY A 91 2.59 -3.33 -8.40
CA GLY A 91 3.25 -3.66 -7.14
C GLY A 91 4.77 -3.49 -7.21
N ALA A 92 5.41 -4.02 -8.26
CA ALA A 92 6.84 -3.87 -8.49
C ALA A 92 7.26 -2.40 -8.63
N THR A 93 6.52 -1.63 -9.45
CA THR A 93 6.73 -0.18 -9.63
C THR A 93 6.60 0.57 -8.31
N ILE A 94 5.55 0.30 -7.51
CA ILE A 94 5.35 0.93 -6.21
C ILE A 94 6.55 0.67 -5.29
N ILE A 95 7.01 -0.58 -5.19
CA ILE A 95 8.15 -0.93 -4.33
C ILE A 95 9.41 -0.17 -4.76
N GLU A 96 9.72 -0.16 -6.06
CA GLU A 96 10.88 0.55 -6.60
C GLU A 96 10.86 2.04 -6.25
N HIS A 97 9.71 2.70 -6.44
CA HIS A 97 9.55 4.11 -6.12
C HIS A 97 9.59 4.41 -4.63
N LEU A 98 9.03 3.54 -3.78
CA LEU A 98 9.06 3.74 -2.32
C LEU A 98 10.47 3.53 -1.75
N GLN A 99 11.22 2.54 -2.25
CA GLN A 99 12.59 2.27 -1.80
C GLN A 99 13.57 3.37 -2.18
N THR A 100 13.31 4.06 -3.29
CA THR A 100 14.17 5.15 -3.80
C THR A 100 13.69 6.54 -3.38
N ASP A 101 12.57 6.65 -2.66
CA ASP A 101 12.03 7.95 -2.27
C ASP A 101 12.83 8.60 -1.11
N PRO A 102 13.43 9.79 -1.34
CA PRO A 102 14.24 10.46 -0.34
C PRO A 102 13.43 10.98 0.86
N THR A 103 12.13 11.24 0.69
CA THR A 103 11.24 11.70 1.78
C THR A 103 11.04 10.59 2.80
N LEU A 104 10.76 9.37 2.34
CA LEU A 104 10.63 8.19 3.18
C LEU A 104 11.96 7.79 3.82
N GLY A 105 13.08 7.93 3.09
CA GLY A 105 14.42 7.77 3.64
C GLY A 105 14.74 8.75 4.77
N GLY A 106 14.19 9.98 4.73
CA GLY A 106 14.31 10.95 5.82
C GLY A 106 13.42 10.66 7.04
N LEU A 107 12.35 9.88 6.87
CA LEU A 107 11.39 9.56 7.94
C LEU A 107 11.69 8.23 8.65
N THR A 108 12.33 7.29 7.96
CA THR A 108 12.57 5.91 8.44
C THR A 108 14.06 5.61 8.60
N LEU A 109 14.41 4.59 9.38
CA LEU A 109 15.80 4.09 9.45
C LEU A 109 16.13 3.12 8.30
N GLY A 110 15.10 2.65 7.59
CA GLY A 110 15.17 1.69 6.51
C GLY A 110 13.76 1.28 6.09
N LEU A 111 13.63 0.87 4.82
CA LEU A 111 12.44 0.27 4.24
C LEU A 111 12.80 -1.14 3.78
N ASP A 112 11.94 -2.09 4.11
CA ASP A 112 12.02 -3.47 3.64
C ASP A 112 10.76 -3.74 2.82
N GLY A 113 10.96 -4.03 1.53
CA GLY A 113 9.89 -4.26 0.55
C GLY A 113 9.86 -5.71 0.06
N ASP A 114 10.59 -6.62 0.71
CA ASP A 114 10.85 -7.97 0.20
C ASP A 114 9.62 -8.90 0.23
N GLN A 115 8.50 -8.43 0.80
CA GLN A 115 7.25 -9.18 0.91
C GLN A 115 6.17 -8.58 0.01
N PHE A 116 6.08 -9.10 -1.22
CA PHE A 116 4.94 -8.90 -2.11
C PHE A 116 4.18 -10.22 -2.27
N SER A 117 2.89 -10.21 -1.94
CA SER A 117 1.99 -11.34 -2.13
C SER A 117 0.71 -10.86 -2.79
N ILE A 118 0.26 -11.54 -3.84
CA ILE A 118 -1.11 -11.38 -4.34
C ILE A 118 -1.95 -12.50 -3.73
N GLU A 119 -2.90 -12.09 -2.90
CA GLU A 119 -3.98 -12.94 -2.46
C GLU A 119 -5.19 -12.69 -3.35
N ASP A 120 -5.59 -13.70 -4.13
CA ASP A 120 -6.80 -13.64 -4.94
C ASP A 120 -8.02 -13.80 -4.02
N THR A 121 -8.45 -12.70 -3.42
CA THR A 121 -9.68 -12.67 -2.64
C THR A 121 -10.82 -12.18 -3.52
N THR A 122 -11.69 -13.09 -3.95
CA THR A 122 -12.94 -12.73 -4.61
C THR A 122 -13.92 -12.24 -3.55
N ILE A 123 -14.35 -10.99 -3.67
CA ILE A 123 -15.44 -10.44 -2.87
C ILE A 123 -16.73 -10.76 -3.60
N ASP A 124 -17.53 -11.69 -3.06
CA ASP A 124 -18.88 -11.98 -3.56
C ASP A 124 -19.82 -10.87 -3.06
N PHE A 125 -20.36 -10.07 -3.99
CA PHE A 125 -21.31 -9.00 -3.67
C PHE A 125 -22.74 -9.52 -3.48
N GLY A 126 -22.98 -10.83 -3.59
CA GLY A 126 -24.30 -11.41 -3.60
C GLY A 126 -25.02 -11.13 -4.93
N ALA A 127 -25.80 -12.10 -5.41
CA ALA A 127 -26.69 -11.86 -6.54
C ALA A 127 -27.76 -10.82 -6.13
N PRO A 128 -28.09 -9.84 -6.99
CA PRO A 128 -29.23 -8.97 -6.73
C PRO A 128 -30.51 -9.81 -6.75
N ASP A 129 -31.30 -9.73 -5.67
CA ASP A 129 -32.66 -10.29 -5.58
C ASP A 129 -33.62 -9.64 -6.59
#